data_AF-A0A0U0ZN35-F1
#
_entry.id   AF-A0A0U0ZN35-F1
#
_cell.length_a   1.000
_cell.length_b   1.000
_cell.length_c   1.000
_cell.angle_alpha   90.00
_cell.angle_beta   90.00
_cell.angle_gamma   90.00
#
_symmetry.space_group_name_H-M   'P 1'
#
loop_
_entity.id
_entity.type
_entity.pdbx_description
1 polymer ?
#
loop_
_entity_poly.entity_id
_entity_poly.type
_entity_poly.pdbx_seq_one_letter_code
_entity_poly.pdbx_strand_id
1 'polypeptide(L)'
;MSARIETYSLAQVVADVLPEEWTDGERWLRRRLNRGEIEGYRVGREWRFTKAQVDALIAHFTNAKTEVVAPAEGSESEAPLALGLSARSRRRLVNA
;
A
#
# COMPACT_ATOMS: atom_id res chain seq x y z
N MET A 1 1.77 -4.20 -30.97
CA MET A 1 2.58 -5.15 -30.17
C MET A 1 1.97 -5.19 -28.78
N SER A 2 1.36 -6.29 -28.37
CA SER A 2 0.83 -6.41 -27.01
C SER A 2 2.01 -6.47 -26.04
N ALA A 3 2.18 -5.43 -25.22
CA ALA A 3 3.19 -5.43 -24.17
C ALA A 3 2.87 -6.57 -23.19
N ARG A 4 3.84 -7.44 -22.90
CA ARG A 4 3.69 -8.41 -21.81
C ARG A 4 3.68 -7.64 -20.50
N ILE A 5 2.73 -7.95 -19.62
CA ILE A 5 2.69 -7.39 -18.28
C ILE A 5 3.73 -8.14 -17.45
N GLU A 6 4.78 -7.45 -17.02
CA GLU A 6 5.78 -7.99 -16.12
C GLU A 6 5.28 -7.91 -14.67
N THR A 7 5.29 -9.06 -13.99
CA THR A 7 4.82 -9.19 -12.62
C THR A 7 5.91 -9.84 -11.78
N TYR A 8 6.21 -9.24 -10.64
CA TYR A 8 7.24 -9.68 -9.72
C TYR A 8 6.61 -10.32 -8.49
N SER A 9 7.17 -11.45 -8.08
CA SER A 9 6.85 -12.07 -6.80
C SER A 9 7.49 -11.30 -5.65
N LEU A 10 6.98 -11.52 -4.44
CA LEU A 10 7.51 -10.87 -3.24
C LEU A 10 8.98 -11.25 -3.01
N ALA A 11 9.35 -12.51 -3.23
CA ALA A 11 10.74 -12.98 -3.14
C ALA A 11 11.69 -12.28 -4.14
N GLN A 12 11.25 -12.07 -5.38
CA GLN A 12 12.04 -11.35 -6.40
C GLN A 12 12.28 -9.90 -5.99
N VAL A 13 11.23 -9.20 -5.54
CA VAL A 13 11.37 -7.81 -5.09
C VAL A 13 12.30 -7.69 -3.88
N VAL A 14 12.29 -8.69 -2.96
CA VAL A 14 13.25 -8.72 -1.85
C VAL A 14 14.68 -8.83 -2.36
N ALA A 15 14.94 -9.75 -3.30
CA ALA A 15 16.28 -9.96 -3.84
C ALA A 15 16.80 -8.76 -4.64
N ASP A 16 15.92 -8.07 -5.38
CA ASP A 16 16.32 -7.02 -6.31
C ASP A 16 16.38 -5.63 -5.65
N VAL A 17 15.52 -5.35 -4.67
CA VAL A 17 15.31 -3.98 -4.13
C VAL A 17 15.80 -3.82 -2.70
N LEU A 18 15.71 -4.87 -1.87
CA LEU A 18 16.09 -4.76 -0.46
C LEU A 18 17.56 -5.13 -0.26
N PRO A 19 18.21 -4.60 0.79
CA PRO A 19 19.56 -5.01 1.16
C PRO A 19 19.63 -6.53 1.41
N GLU A 20 20.62 -7.22 0.86
CA GLU A 20 20.81 -8.67 1.05
C GLU A 20 21.00 -9.07 2.52
N GLU A 21 21.43 -8.13 3.37
CA GLU A 21 21.63 -8.33 4.80
C GLU A 21 20.31 -8.56 5.57
N TRP A 22 19.17 -8.25 4.97
CA TRP A 22 17.86 -8.38 5.61
C TRP A 22 17.29 -9.79 5.50
N THR A 23 17.36 -10.53 6.60
CA THR A 23 16.83 -11.91 6.68
C THR A 23 15.31 -12.01 6.60
N ASP A 24 14.59 -10.93 6.93
CA ASP A 24 13.13 -10.90 7.13
C ASP A 24 12.40 -9.99 6.12
N GLY A 25 13.02 -9.72 4.96
CA GLY A 25 12.52 -8.81 3.92
C GLY A 25 11.11 -9.15 3.43
N GLU A 26 10.80 -10.45 3.25
CA GLU A 26 9.48 -10.86 2.81
C GLU A 26 8.38 -10.53 3.83
N ARG A 27 8.66 -10.83 5.10
CA ARG A 27 7.73 -10.57 6.21
C ARG A 27 7.54 -9.07 6.41
N TRP A 28 8.59 -8.29 6.19
CA TRP A 28 8.55 -6.83 6.23
C TRP A 28 7.65 -6.25 5.13
N LEU A 29 7.84 -6.67 3.87
CA LEU A 29 7.02 -6.23 2.74
C LEU A 29 5.54 -6.60 2.94
N ARG A 30 5.29 -7.85 3.35
CA ARG A 30 3.93 -8.33 3.59
C ARG A 30 3.21 -7.54 4.67
N ARG A 31 3.91 -7.14 5.74
CA ARG A 31 3.33 -6.30 6.81
C ARG A 31 2.92 -4.93 6.29
N ARG A 32 3.75 -4.30 5.45
CA ARG A 32 3.45 -2.98 4.88
C ARG A 32 2.34 -3.02 3.85
N LEU A 33 2.32 -4.03 2.98
CA LEU A 33 1.21 -4.29 2.07
C LEU A 33 -0.10 -4.47 2.83
N ASN A 34 -0.10 -5.26 3.92
CA ASN A 34 -1.30 -5.43 4.75
C ASN A 34 -1.74 -4.15 5.47
N ARG A 35 -0.82 -3.19 5.70
CA ARG A 35 -1.12 -1.88 6.29
C ARG A 35 -1.53 -0.82 5.26
N GLY A 36 -1.36 -1.12 3.97
CA GLY A 36 -1.59 -0.14 2.89
C GLY A 36 -0.52 0.94 2.79
N GLU A 37 0.66 0.73 3.37
CA GLU A 37 1.79 1.68 3.27
C GLU A 37 2.49 1.61 1.91
N ILE A 38 2.38 0.47 1.22
CA ILE A 38 2.98 0.21 -0.10
C ILE A 38 1.89 -0.33 -1.01
N GLU A 39 1.95 0.05 -2.29
CA GLU A 39 1.07 -0.49 -3.31
C GLU A 39 1.53 -1.85 -3.82
N GLY A 40 0.60 -2.79 -3.88
CA GLY A 40 0.79 -4.11 -4.47
C GLY A 40 -0.58 -4.73 -4.71
N TYR A 41 -0.65 -5.77 -5.54
CA TYR A 41 -1.91 -6.46 -5.80
C TYR A 41 -1.82 -7.91 -5.36
N ARG A 42 -2.97 -8.44 -4.92
CA ARG A 42 -3.06 -9.78 -4.34
C ARG A 42 -3.73 -10.72 -5.33
N VAL A 43 -3.07 -11.84 -5.62
CA VAL A 43 -3.61 -12.94 -6.43
C VAL A 43 -3.72 -14.17 -5.55
N GLY A 44 -4.95 -14.50 -5.16
CA GLY A 44 -5.21 -15.57 -4.20
C GLY A 44 -4.54 -15.32 -2.85
N ARG A 45 -3.55 -16.15 -2.50
CA ARG A 45 -2.82 -16.07 -1.22
C ARG A 45 -1.48 -15.36 -1.33
N GLU A 46 -1.11 -14.93 -2.54
CA GLU A 46 0.19 -14.34 -2.83
C GLU A 46 0.05 -12.86 -3.18
N TRP A 47 1.05 -12.10 -2.78
CA TRP A 47 1.24 -10.72 -3.21
C TRP A 47 2.13 -10.68 -4.45
N ARG A 48 1.77 -9.81 -5.39
CA ARG A 48 2.46 -9.59 -6.65
C ARG A 48 2.65 -8.09 -6.83
N PHE A 49 3.71 -7.73 -7.54
CA PHE A 49 4.01 -6.35 -7.89
C PHE A 49 4.04 -6.21 -9.41
N THR A 50 3.55 -5.09 -9.90
CA THR A 50 3.89 -4.64 -11.26
C THR A 50 5.17 -3.81 -11.22
N LYS A 51 5.80 -3.59 -12.37
CA LYS A 51 6.99 -2.73 -12.47
C LYS A 51 6.75 -1.34 -11.86
N ALA A 52 5.62 -0.71 -12.20
CA ALA A 52 5.26 0.61 -11.66
C ALA A 52 5.14 0.63 -10.12
N GLN A 53 4.66 -0.46 -9.52
CA GLN A 53 4.55 -0.57 -8.06
C GLN A 53 5.92 -0.78 -7.40
N VAL A 54 6.84 -1.49 -8.06
CA VAL A 54 8.24 -1.59 -7.61
C VAL A 54 8.93 -0.23 -7.70
N ASP A 55 8.71 0.51 -8.77
CA ASP A 55 9.26 1.87 -8.94
C ASP A 55 8.71 2.81 -7.85
N ALA A 56 7.41 2.74 -7.56
CA ALA A 56 6.77 3.50 -6.49
C ALA A 56 7.30 3.12 -5.10
N LEU A 57 7.57 1.83 -4.86
CA LEU A 57 8.23 1.35 -3.65
C LEU A 57 9.61 1.99 -3.48
N ILE A 58 10.44 1.96 -4.53
CA ILE A 58 11.78 2.58 -4.51
C ILE A 58 11.65 4.08 -4.26
N ALA A 59 10.74 4.76 -4.96
CA ALA A 59 10.50 6.19 -4.79
C ALA A 59 10.07 6.55 -3.36
N HIS A 60 9.23 5.73 -2.73
CA HIS A 60 8.76 5.93 -1.35
C HIS A 60 9.91 5.93 -0.32
N PHE A 61 10.91 5.07 -0.51
CA PHE A 61 12.08 4.97 0.39
C PHE A 61 13.29 5.78 -0.09
N THR A 62 13.22 6.35 -1.29
CA THR A 62 14.27 7.23 -1.78
C THR A 62 14.17 8.55 -1.02
N ASN A 63 15.24 8.90 -0.31
CA ASN A 63 15.35 10.15 0.45
C ASN A 63 15.63 11.34 -0.50
N ALA A 64 14.95 11.38 -1.64
CA ALA A 64 14.92 12.56 -2.48
C ALA A 64 14.02 13.58 -1.78
N LYS A 65 14.46 14.84 -1.78
CA LYS A 65 13.62 15.98 -1.41
C LYS A 65 12.52 16.12 -2.48
N THR A 66 11.58 15.18 -2.51
CA THR A 66 10.47 15.15 -3.43
C THR A 66 9.53 16.28 -3.01
N GLU A 67 9.51 17.33 -3.81
CA GLU A 67 8.35 18.20 -3.89
C GLU A 67 7.14 17.31 -4.14
N VAL A 68 6.26 17.25 -3.13
CA VAL A 68 5.05 16.44 -3.14
C VAL A 68 4.18 16.91 -4.30
N VAL A 69 4.25 16.22 -5.44
CA VAL A 69 3.17 16.26 -6.41
C VAL A 69 2.07 15.39 -5.81
N ALA A 70 1.12 16.05 -5.15
CA ALA A 70 -0.07 15.44 -4.60
C ALA A 70 -0.75 14.58 -5.68
N PRO A 71 -1.06 13.30 -5.42
CA PRO A 71 -2.05 12.59 -6.21
C PRO A 71 -3.34 13.39 -6.14
N ALA A 72 -3.94 13.69 -7.30
CA ALA A 72 -5.25 14.33 -7.35
C ALA A 72 -6.26 13.47 -6.57
N GLU A 73 -6.57 13.89 -5.35
CA GLU A 73 -7.66 13.34 -4.55
C GLU A 73 -8.98 13.75 -5.20
N GLY A 74 -9.41 12.96 -6.17
CA GLY A 74 -10.82 12.74 -6.45
C GLY A 74 -11.34 11.70 -5.44
N SER A 75 -11.57 12.10 -4.20
CA SER A 75 -12.34 11.30 -3.24
C SER A 75 -13.22 12.23 -2.43
N GLU A 76 -14.41 12.37 -2.99
CA GLU A 76 -15.69 12.77 -2.43
C GLU A 76 -15.76 12.92 -0.89
N SER A 77 -16.21 14.12 -0.52
CA SER A 77 -17.06 14.43 0.64
C SER A 77 -16.45 14.22 2.02
N GLU A 78 -15.90 15.33 2.55
CA GLU A 78 -15.85 15.60 3.99
C GLU A 78 -17.26 15.48 4.59
N ALA A 79 -17.59 14.31 5.15
CA ALA A 79 -18.53 14.25 6.26
C ALA A 79 -17.75 14.60 7.53
N PRO A 80 -18.12 15.67 8.25
CA PRO A 80 -17.32 16.22 9.33
C PRO A 80 -17.30 15.22 10.48
N LEU A 81 -16.08 14.88 10.94
CA LEU A 81 -15.71 14.58 12.33
C LEU A 81 -16.86 14.18 13.29
N ALA A 82 -17.63 13.17 12.91
CA ALA A 82 -18.61 12.54 13.77
C ALA A 82 -17.86 11.55 14.68
N LEU A 83 -17.12 12.15 15.61
CA LEU A 83 -17.05 11.82 17.03
C LEU A 83 -16.78 10.36 17.34
N GLY A 84 -15.63 10.10 18.00
CA GLY A 84 -15.12 8.80 18.47
C GLY A 84 -16.10 7.94 19.26
N LEU A 85 -17.13 7.45 18.57
CA LEU A 85 -18.23 6.67 19.06
C LEU A 85 -18.13 5.31 18.38
N SER A 86 -17.99 4.28 19.19
CA SER A 86 -18.03 2.90 18.71
C SER A 86 -19.35 2.62 17.97
N ALA A 87 -19.35 1.65 17.05
CA ALA A 87 -20.54 1.24 16.31
C ALA A 87 -21.77 0.97 17.20
N ARG A 88 -21.54 0.52 18.44
CA ARG A 88 -22.60 0.26 19.44
C ARG A 88 -23.25 1.53 19.94
N SER A 89 -22.49 2.61 20.15
CA SER A 89 -23.02 3.89 20.62
C SER A 89 -23.88 4.57 19.55
N ARG A 90 -23.49 4.44 18.28
CA ARG A 90 -24.28 4.95 17.14
C ARG A 90 -25.67 4.31 17.06
N ARG A 91 -25.78 2.99 17.27
CA ARG A 91 -27.07 2.29 17.25
C ARG A 91 -28.05 2.72 18.34
N ARG A 92 -27.56 3.22 19.49
CA ARG A 92 -28.44 3.67 20.58
C ARG A 92 -29.10 5.01 20.29
N LEU A 93 -28.45 5.91 19.56
CA LEU A 93 -29.01 7.21 19.23
C LEU A 93 -30.11 7.14 18.16
N VAL A 94 -30.08 6.12 17.30
CA VAL A 94 -31.09 5.93 16.25
C VAL A 94 -32.38 5.28 16.78
N ASN A 95 -32.30 4.57 17.91
CA ASN A 95 -33.42 3.83 18.50
C ASN A 95 -33.97 4.48 19.79
N ALA A 96 -33.62 5.73 20.07
CA ALA A 96 -34.16 6.54 21.17
C ALA A 96 -35.19 7.53 20.61
#